data_AF-A0A9P7JNK5-F1
#
_entry.id   AF-A0A9P7JNK5-F1
#
_cell.length_a   1.000
_cell.length_b   1.000
_cell.length_c   1.000
_cell.angle_alpha   90.00
_cell.angle_beta   90.00
_cell.angle_gamma   90.00
#
_symmetry.space_group_name_H-M   'P 1'
#
loop_
_entity.id
_entity.type
_entity.pdbx_description
1 polymer ?
#
loop_
_entity_poly.entity_id
_entity_poly.type
_entity_poly.pdbx_seq_one_letter_code
_entity_poly.pdbx_strand_id
1 'polypeptide(L)'
;MRLIARLVILAKKHNHDIPTDLQGWVAQPLNIHRLQNNSYDCGVWVLAALSAVLRGRHVTGLREDDIVHMRHYLFTLTLSLPPAV
;
A
#
# COMPACT_ATOMS: atom_id res chain seq x y z
N MET A 1 7.05 -8.01 12.46
CA MET A 1 7.14 -8.82 11.21
C MET A 1 7.47 -10.29 11.50
N ARG A 2 6.56 -11.06 12.12
CA ARG A 2 6.87 -12.44 12.57
C ARG A 2 6.98 -13.45 11.41
N LEU A 3 6.24 -13.23 10.33
CA LEU A 3 6.25 -14.10 9.14
C LEU A 3 7.56 -13.96 8.34
N ILE A 4 7.97 -12.74 7.97
CA ILE A 4 9.19 -12.51 7.19
C ILE A 4 10.42 -13.00 7.96
N ALA A 5 10.53 -12.68 9.25
CA ALA A 5 11.61 -13.19 10.09
C ALA A 5 11.65 -14.73 10.11
N ARG A 6 10.49 -15.39 10.22
CA ARG A 6 10.39 -16.86 10.22
C ARG A 6 10.78 -17.46 8.87
N LEU A 7 10.40 -16.84 7.74
CA LEU A 7 10.79 -17.29 6.41
C LEU A 7 12.29 -17.15 6.18
N VAL A 8 12.91 -16.05 6.61
CA VAL A 8 14.37 -15.84 6.53
C VAL A 8 15.11 -16.88 7.37
N ILE A 9 14.64 -17.16 8.60
CA ILE A 9 15.21 -18.20 9.47
C ILE A 9 15.10 -19.59 8.81
N LEU A 10 13.95 -19.92 8.22
CA LEU A 10 13.75 -21.20 7.53
C LEU A 10 14.65 -21.34 6.30
N ALA A 11 14.77 -20.29 5.49
CA ALA A 11 15.67 -20.26 4.34
C ALA A 11 17.12 -20.54 4.77
N LYS A 12 17.58 -19.87 5.83
CA LYS A 12 18.90 -20.10 6.42
C LYS A 12 19.08 -21.54 6.92
N LYS A 13 18.06 -22.13 7.56
CA LYS A 13 18.07 -23.54 7.99
C LYS A 13 18.20 -24.52 6.82
N HIS A 14 17.70 -24.16 5.65
CA HIS A 14 17.75 -24.96 4.42
C HIS A 14 18.90 -24.58 3.48
N ASN A 15 19.94 -23.87 3.98
CA ASN A 15 21.10 -23.41 3.21
C ASN A 15 20.76 -22.50 2.02
N HIS A 16 19.61 -21.82 2.08
CA HIS A 16 19.27 -20.71 1.20
C HIS A 16 19.63 -19.42 1.92
N ASP A 17 20.89 -19.01 1.79
CA ASP A 17 21.34 -17.75 2.39
C ASP A 17 20.72 -16.58 1.64
N ILE A 18 19.91 -15.79 2.34
CA ILE A 18 19.27 -14.60 1.79
C ILE A 18 20.03 -13.40 2.34
N PRO A 19 20.81 -12.68 1.51
CA PRO A 19 21.43 -11.42 1.91
C PRO A 19 20.33 -10.49 2.37
N THR A 20 20.23 -10.29 3.68
CA THR A 20 19.17 -9.49 4.28
C THR A 20 19.85 -8.45 5.16
N ASP A 21 19.93 -7.24 4.65
CA ASP A 21 20.21 -6.07 5.48
C ASP A 21 18.97 -5.77 6.32
N LEU A 22 18.84 -6.50 7.42
CA LEU A 22 17.79 -6.28 8.42
C LEU A 22 18.16 -5.18 9.40
N GLN A 23 19.35 -4.57 9.28
CA GLN A 23 19.78 -3.52 10.18
C GLN A 23 19.24 -2.17 9.69
N GLY A 24 18.28 -1.61 10.43
CA GLY A 24 17.79 -0.25 10.23
C GLY A 24 16.44 -0.13 9.50
N TRP A 25 15.99 -1.15 8.77
CA TRP A 25 14.66 -1.13 8.15
C TRP A 25 13.57 -1.56 9.14
N VAL A 26 12.70 -0.62 9.50
CA VAL A 26 11.51 -0.89 10.30
C VAL A 26 10.29 -0.80 9.40
N ALA A 27 9.60 -1.93 9.22
CA ALA A 27 8.30 -1.91 8.58
C ALA A 27 7.24 -1.38 9.55
N GLN A 28 6.61 -0.27 9.17
CA GLN A 28 5.49 0.34 9.88
C GLN A 28 4.19 0.02 9.13
N PRO A 29 3.14 -0.45 9.82
CA PRO A 29 1.85 -0.68 9.18
C PRO A 29 1.27 0.65 8.70
N LEU A 30 0.82 0.70 7.44
CA LEU A 30 0.11 1.86 6.90
C LEU A 30 -1.25 2.03 7.60
N ASN A 31 -1.97 0.93 7.84
CA ASN A 31 -3.18 0.94 8.64
C ASN A 31 -3.24 -0.36 9.45
N ILE A 32 -3.80 -0.29 10.65
CA ILE A 32 -4.00 -1.44 11.55
C ILE A 32 -5.45 -1.93 11.55
N HIS A 33 -6.36 -1.20 10.90
CA HIS A 33 -7.76 -1.54 10.76
C HIS A 33 -8.09 -1.91 9.31
N ARG A 34 -9.09 -2.78 9.15
CA ARG A 34 -9.67 -3.06 7.85
C ARG A 34 -10.36 -1.80 7.33
N LEU A 35 -9.96 -1.33 6.15
CA LEU A 35 -10.56 -0.18 5.47
C LEU A 35 -11.56 -0.58 4.36
N GLN A 36 -11.43 -1.80 3.83
CA GLN A 36 -12.22 -2.28 2.70
C GLN A 36 -12.95 -3.57 3.08
N ASN A 37 -14.24 -3.64 2.76
CA ASN A 37 -15.10 -4.81 2.96
C ASN A 37 -15.51 -5.50 1.66
N ASN A 38 -15.42 -4.83 0.51
CA ASN A 38 -15.67 -5.44 -0.80
C ASN A 38 -14.41 -6.06 -1.44
N SER A 39 -14.56 -6.69 -2.61
CA SER A 39 -13.48 -7.39 -3.32
C SER A 39 -12.79 -6.58 -4.44
N TYR A 40 -13.23 -5.35 -4.73
CA TYR A 40 -12.85 -4.64 -5.96
C TYR A 40 -12.26 -3.24 -5.77
N ASP A 41 -12.31 -2.66 -4.57
CA ASP A 41 -11.80 -1.31 -4.30
C ASP A 41 -10.33 -1.25 -3.89
N CYS A 42 -9.63 -2.38 -3.81
CA CYS A 42 -8.27 -2.44 -3.26
C CYS A 42 -7.29 -1.58 -4.05
N GLY A 43 -7.43 -1.52 -5.37
CA GLY A 43 -6.64 -0.62 -6.21
C GLY A 43 -6.89 0.86 -5.90
N VAL A 44 -8.14 1.24 -5.64
CA VAL A 44 -8.51 2.62 -5.30
C VAL A 44 -7.93 3.00 -3.94
N TRP A 45 -7.97 2.09 -2.95
CA TRP A 45 -7.34 2.28 -1.64
C TRP A 45 -5.83 2.47 -1.73
N VAL A 46 -5.15 1.69 -2.58
CA VAL A 46 -3.70 1.86 -2.83
C VAL A 46 -3.41 3.24 -3.42
N LEU A 47 -4.19 3.69 -4.41
CA LEU A 47 -4.03 5.01 -5.01
C LEU A 47 -4.31 6.15 -4.01
N ALA A 48 -5.29 5.98 -3.12
CA ALA A 48 -5.55 6.93 -2.05
C ALA A 48 -4.38 7.04 -1.06
N ALA A 49 -3.80 5.91 -0.67
CA ALA A 49 -2.60 5.87 0.17
C ALA A 49 -1.41 6.56 -0.50
N LEU A 50 -1.14 6.24 -1.77
CA LEU A 50 -0.07 6.88 -2.54
C LEU A 50 -0.28 8.39 -2.63
N SER A 51 -1.50 8.85 -2.91
CA SER A 51 -1.83 10.27 -2.96
C SER A 51 -1.55 10.97 -1.62
N ALA A 52 -1.91 10.34 -0.51
CA ALA A 52 -1.62 10.88 0.83
C ALA A 52 -0.10 10.99 1.09
N VAL A 53 0.66 9.93 0.79
CA VAL A 53 2.12 9.91 0.96
C VAL A 53 2.80 10.98 0.11
N LEU A 54 2.42 11.10 -1.17
CA LEU A 54 2.96 12.12 -2.07
C LEU A 54 2.62 13.55 -1.62
N ARG A 55 1.56 13.73 -0.83
CA ARG A 55 1.18 15.01 -0.21
C ARG A 55 1.80 15.22 1.18
N GLY A 56 2.78 14.41 1.57
CA GLY A 56 3.48 14.52 2.86
C GLY A 56 2.63 14.08 4.05
N ARG A 57 1.65 13.19 3.84
CA ARG A 57 0.85 12.57 4.91
C ARG A 57 1.26 11.12 5.09
N HIS A 58 1.16 10.61 6.31
CA HIS A 58 1.48 9.22 6.59
C HIS A 58 0.45 8.25 5.97
N VAL A 59 -0.83 8.59 6.07
CA VAL A 59 -1.97 7.74 5.67
C VAL A 59 -3.10 8.57 5.06
N THR A 60 -3.98 7.91 4.32
CA THR A 60 -5.26 8.50 3.89
C THR A 60 -6.24 8.59 5.06
N GLY A 61 -7.04 9.66 5.10
CA GLY A 61 -8.14 9.83 6.06
C GLY A 61 -9.51 9.37 5.52
N LEU A 62 -9.54 8.79 4.32
CA LEU A 62 -10.79 8.34 3.69
C LEU A 62 -11.40 7.14 4.43
N ARG A 63 -12.73 7.12 4.44
CA ARG A 63 -13.57 5.99 4.87
C ARG A 63 -14.10 5.25 3.65
N GLU A 64 -14.68 4.07 3.85
CA GLU A 64 -15.22 3.27 2.75
C GLU A 64 -16.30 4.02 1.96
N ASP A 65 -17.14 4.81 2.63
CA ASP A 65 -18.15 5.66 1.99
C ASP A 65 -17.55 6.76 1.08
N ASP A 66 -16.28 7.13 1.31
CA ASP A 66 -15.59 8.14 0.51
C ASP A 66 -14.95 7.55 -0.76
N ILE A 67 -14.84 6.22 -0.87
CA ILE A 67 -14.10 5.57 -1.97
C ILE A 67 -14.75 5.80 -3.33
N VAL A 68 -16.08 5.93 -3.36
CA VAL A 68 -16.79 6.32 -4.59
C VAL A 68 -16.33 7.69 -5.08
N HIS A 69 -16.16 8.67 -4.18
CA HIS A 69 -15.68 10.00 -4.52
C HIS A 69 -14.22 9.98 -4.97
N MET A 70 -13.38 9.17 -4.33
CA MET A 70 -12.00 8.96 -4.75
C MET A 70 -11.91 8.37 -6.16
N ARG A 71 -12.77 7.40 -6.49
CA ARG A 71 -12.85 6.81 -7.83
C ARG A 71 -13.26 7.84 -8.88
N HIS A 72 -14.28 8.67 -8.59
CA HIS A 72 -14.69 9.76 -9.49
C HIS A 72 -13.59 10.81 -9.67
N TYR A 73 -12.89 11.16 -8.59
CA TYR A 73 -11.77 12.08 -8.64
C TYR A 73 -10.65 11.56 -9.55
N LEU A 74 -10.21 10.31 -9.35
CA LEU A 74 -9.19 9.67 -10.18
C LEU A 74 -9.61 9.59 -11.65
N PHE A 75 -10.86 9.21 -11.92
CA PHE A 75 -11.40 9.16 -13.28
C PHE A 75 -11.34 10.54 -13.95
N THR A 76 -11.76 11.59 -13.25
CA THR A 76 -11.73 12.97 -13.76
C THR A 76 -10.29 13.43 -14.03
N LEU A 77 -9.35 13.09 -13.15
CA LEU A 77 -7.93 13.38 -13.36
C LEU A 77 -7.41 12.68 -14.62
N THR A 78 -7.70 11.40 -14.81
CA THR A 78 -7.27 10.65 -15.99
C THR A 78 -7.82 11.27 -17.27
N LEU A 79 -9.08 11.71 -17.28
CA LEU A 79 -9.66 12.41 -18.43
C LEU A 79 -9.02 13.78 -18.70
N SER A 80 -8.45 14.42 -17.69
CA SER A 80 -7.77 15.70 -17.83
C SER A 80 -6.31 15.57 -18.32
N LEU A 81 -5.76 14.36 -18.36
CA LEU A 81 -4.41 14.14 -18.89
C LEU A 81 -4.40 14.37 -20.41
N PRO A 82 -3.33 14.97 -20.95
CA PRO A 82 -3.17 15.06 -22.39
C PRO A 82 -3.10 13.64 -22.99
N PRO A 83 -3.54 13.45 -24.25
CA PRO A 83 -3.39 12.19 -24.94
C PRO A 83 -1.92 11.76 -24.92
N ALA A 84 -1.67 10.48 -24.65
CA ALA A 84 -0.32 9.92 -24.66
C ALA A 84 0.29 10.15 -26.04
N VAL A 85 1.37 10.92 -26.09
CA VAL A 85 2.16 11.22 -27.29
C VAL A 85 2.97 10.00 -27.70
#